data_AF-A0A3N4V9E6-F1
#
_entry.id   AF-A0A3N4V9E6-F1
#
_cell.length_a   1.000
_cell.length_b   1.000
_cell.length_c   1.000
_cell.angle_alpha   90.00
_cell.angle_beta   90.00
_cell.angle_gamma   90.00
#
_symmetry.space_group_name_H-M   'P 1'
#
loop_
_entity.id
_entity.type
_entity.pdbx_description
1 polymer ?
#
loop_
_entity_poly.entity_id
_entity_poly.type
_entity_poly.pdbx_seq_one_letter_code
_entity_poly.pdbx_strand_id
1 'polypeptide(L)'
;MGVLEERWNESCSALELYVASWGHADVPRSFVTRDGHRLGAWLHRQRTLAHQGRLPAGRRARLHQAGVSWSLSDRAAGLNAYLQFMETEGHGRVPHTHQTPDGFSLGTWVQSRRAQWVRDPAHARRLWPELDEAGFTWEIRNRDEQWHTGIEALRLYRRDRGDALVPHWYRTAESFPLGKWVDSRRVDYRRGTLSQDRIASLDDIGMIWFLRSTPDPTTRRAREEAHFAAMLTRTRLWSASHDGALPHARELDEDTIAIGRWLGRQRHLLRTGTLSPTRRQQLNIALPLWTDPQMTVTSPDGPPRKQPTACP
;
A
#
# COMPACT_ATOMS: atom_id res chain seq x y z
N MET A 1 -11.97 35.71 -50.22
CA MET A 1 -12.19 34.36 -49.63
C MET A 1 -11.13 33.32 -50.03
N GLY A 2 -10.30 33.52 -51.07
CA GLY A 2 -9.36 32.47 -51.57
C GLY A 2 -8.03 32.29 -50.80
N VAL A 3 -7.30 33.38 -50.52
CA VAL A 3 -5.89 33.30 -50.06
C VAL A 3 -5.71 32.67 -48.66
N LEU A 4 -6.69 32.81 -47.76
CA LEU A 4 -6.62 32.23 -46.40
C LEU A 4 -6.94 30.74 -46.36
N GLU A 5 -7.75 30.25 -47.31
CA GLU A 5 -8.07 28.82 -47.44
C GLU A 5 -6.93 28.06 -48.12
N GLU A 6 -6.26 28.70 -49.09
CA GLU A 6 -5.08 28.15 -49.77
C GLU A 6 -3.92 27.91 -48.79
N ARG A 7 -3.57 28.93 -47.98
CA ARG A 7 -2.57 28.79 -46.90
C ARG A 7 -2.92 27.74 -45.85
N TRP A 8 -4.21 27.56 -45.59
CA TRP A 8 -4.70 26.50 -44.70
C TRP A 8 -4.44 25.13 -45.28
N ASN A 9 -4.76 24.95 -46.57
CA ASN A 9 -4.56 23.69 -47.29
C ASN A 9 -3.08 23.34 -47.40
N GLU A 10 -2.22 24.30 -47.72
CA GLU A 10 -0.76 24.13 -47.72
C GLU A 10 -0.25 23.60 -46.37
N SER A 11 -0.73 24.18 -45.27
CA SER A 11 -0.34 23.76 -43.91
C SER A 11 -0.82 22.33 -43.59
N CYS A 12 -2.01 21.94 -44.06
CA CYS A 12 -2.51 20.57 -43.94
C CYS A 12 -1.67 19.59 -44.75
N SER A 13 -1.29 19.92 -45.98
CA SER A 13 -0.42 19.05 -46.80
C SER A 13 0.98 18.92 -46.18
N ALA A 14 1.52 19.99 -45.61
CA ALA A 14 2.79 19.91 -44.85
C ALA A 14 2.69 18.99 -43.63
N LEU A 15 1.55 18.97 -42.95
CA LEU A 15 1.28 18.06 -41.84
C LEU A 15 1.13 16.60 -42.31
N GLU A 16 0.45 16.36 -43.43
CA GLU A 16 0.30 15.03 -44.02
C GLU A 16 1.67 14.44 -44.42
N LEU A 17 2.56 15.25 -45.01
CA LEU A 17 3.94 14.87 -45.32
C LEU A 17 4.76 14.57 -44.06
N TYR A 18 4.57 15.36 -43.01
CA TYR A 18 5.20 15.09 -41.72
C TYR A 18 4.74 13.74 -41.16
N VAL A 19 3.42 13.49 -41.15
CA VAL A 19 2.85 12.22 -40.67
C VAL A 19 3.32 11.04 -41.50
N ALA A 20 3.43 11.17 -42.82
CA ALA A 20 3.97 10.12 -43.69
C ALA A 20 5.44 9.80 -43.39
N SER A 21 6.23 10.81 -43.00
CA SER A 21 7.66 10.65 -42.71
C SER A 21 7.93 10.13 -41.30
N TRP A 22 7.11 10.49 -40.32
CA TRP A 22 7.35 10.23 -38.89
C TRP A 22 6.33 9.29 -38.24
N GLY A 23 5.26 8.92 -38.96
CA GLY A 23 4.21 8.02 -38.49
C GLY A 23 3.24 8.61 -37.47
N HIS A 24 3.36 9.90 -37.12
CA HIS A 24 2.50 10.57 -36.13
C HIS A 24 2.35 12.08 -36.39
N ALA A 25 1.32 12.70 -35.81
CA ALA A 25 1.00 14.13 -35.98
C ALA A 25 1.51 15.04 -34.84
N ASP A 26 2.34 14.53 -33.94
CA ASP A 26 2.98 15.33 -32.89
C ASP A 26 4.15 16.16 -33.43
N VAL A 27 3.80 17.30 -34.03
CA VAL A 27 4.76 18.27 -34.56
C VAL A 27 5.27 19.20 -33.43
N PRO A 28 6.58 19.27 -33.15
CA PRO A 28 7.15 20.20 -32.17
C PRO A 28 6.84 21.67 -32.51
N ARG A 29 6.59 22.52 -31.51
CA ARG A 29 6.19 23.93 -31.73
C ARG A 29 7.20 24.74 -32.56
N SER A 30 8.48 24.43 -32.44
CA SER A 30 9.59 25.08 -33.18
C SER A 30 9.81 24.53 -34.58
N PHE A 31 9.13 23.45 -34.98
CA PHE A 31 9.38 22.78 -36.24
C PHE A 31 9.01 23.67 -37.43
N VAL A 32 9.98 23.81 -38.34
CA VAL A 32 9.87 24.55 -39.60
C VAL A 32 10.26 23.59 -40.73
N THR A 33 9.44 23.52 -41.77
CA THR A 33 9.72 22.71 -42.95
C THR A 33 10.92 23.27 -43.74
N ARG A 34 11.45 22.48 -44.68
CA ARG A 34 12.61 22.87 -45.50
C ARG A 34 12.38 24.14 -46.33
N ASP A 35 11.14 24.37 -46.75
CA ASP A 35 10.66 25.54 -47.48
C ASP A 35 10.30 26.73 -46.57
N GLY A 36 10.54 26.63 -45.26
CA GLY A 36 10.38 27.73 -44.31
C GLY A 36 8.99 27.81 -43.66
N HIS A 37 8.10 26.83 -43.88
CA HIS A 37 6.76 26.82 -43.31
C HIS A 37 6.80 26.45 -41.81
N ARG A 38 6.31 27.35 -40.94
CA ARG A 38 6.30 27.17 -39.47
C ARG A 38 5.17 26.24 -39.00
N LEU A 39 5.21 24.99 -39.44
CA LEU A 39 4.18 23.97 -39.21
C LEU A 39 3.89 23.76 -37.71
N GLY A 40 4.92 23.73 -36.87
CA GLY A 40 4.76 23.56 -35.42
C GLY A 40 3.96 24.68 -34.75
N ALA A 41 4.28 25.93 -35.10
CA ALA A 41 3.58 27.10 -34.58
C ALA A 41 2.14 27.17 -35.11
N TRP A 42 1.94 26.81 -36.38
CA TRP A 42 0.61 26.73 -36.98
C TRP A 42 -0.27 25.67 -36.29
N LEU A 43 0.24 24.45 -36.10
CA LEU A 43 -0.52 23.36 -35.47
C LEU A 43 -0.89 23.67 -34.03
N HIS A 44 0.02 24.32 -33.29
CA HIS A 44 -0.26 24.83 -31.94
C HIS A 44 -1.44 25.82 -31.94
N ARG A 45 -1.45 26.79 -32.87
CA ARG A 45 -2.57 27.73 -33.03
C ARG A 45 -3.89 27.02 -33.30
N GLN A 46 -3.90 25.93 -34.06
CA GLN A 46 -5.14 25.18 -34.37
C GLN A 46 -5.72 24.50 -33.15
N ARG A 47 -4.86 23.91 -32.34
CA ARG A 47 -5.27 23.27 -31.10
C ARG A 47 -5.73 24.32 -30.05
N THR A 48 -5.14 25.53 -30.02
CA THR A 48 -5.69 26.67 -29.27
C THR A 48 -7.09 27.07 -29.74
N LEU A 49 -7.30 27.19 -31.05
CA LEU A 49 -8.62 27.51 -31.62
C LEU A 49 -9.65 26.42 -31.32
N ALA A 50 -9.26 25.15 -31.35
CA ALA A 50 -10.13 24.03 -31.00
C ALA A 50 -10.55 24.06 -29.52
N HIS A 51 -9.61 24.32 -28.61
CA HIS A 51 -9.91 24.46 -27.18
C HIS A 51 -10.87 25.63 -26.89
N GLN A 52 -10.73 26.73 -27.64
CA GLN A 52 -11.64 27.88 -27.54
C GLN A 52 -13.01 27.64 -28.20
N GLY A 53 -13.26 26.48 -28.82
CA GLY A 53 -14.48 26.20 -29.58
C GLY A 53 -14.60 27.01 -30.88
N ARG A 54 -13.50 27.60 -31.36
CA ARG A 54 -13.44 28.51 -32.52
C ARG A 54 -12.92 27.87 -33.80
N LEU A 55 -12.52 26.60 -33.75
CA LEU A 55 -12.10 25.85 -34.93
C LEU A 55 -13.32 25.28 -35.67
N PRO A 56 -13.55 25.60 -36.95
CA PRO A 56 -14.66 25.04 -37.73
C PRO A 56 -14.66 23.52 -37.73
N ALA A 57 -15.84 22.90 -37.66
CA ALA A 57 -16.01 21.45 -37.55
C ALA A 57 -15.32 20.68 -38.70
N GLY A 58 -15.42 21.17 -39.94
CA GLY A 58 -14.75 20.54 -41.10
C GLY A 58 -13.22 20.57 -41.00
N ARG A 59 -12.64 21.67 -40.50
CA ARG A 59 -11.19 21.80 -40.28
C ARG A 59 -10.72 20.89 -39.14
N ARG A 60 -11.52 20.79 -38.09
CA ARG A 60 -11.27 19.87 -36.98
C ARG A 60 -11.32 18.41 -37.45
N ALA A 61 -12.32 18.03 -38.26
CA ALA A 61 -12.44 16.68 -38.79
C ALA A 61 -11.24 16.30 -39.66
N ARG A 62 -10.79 17.19 -40.56
CA ARG A 62 -9.63 16.95 -41.42
C ARG A 62 -8.33 16.77 -40.64
N LEU A 63 -8.06 17.63 -39.66
CA LEU A 63 -6.86 17.49 -38.80
C LEU A 63 -6.91 16.21 -37.96
N HIS A 64 -8.09 15.82 -37.51
CA HIS A 64 -8.28 14.55 -36.81
C HIS A 64 -7.99 13.34 -37.71
N GLN A 65 -8.42 13.38 -38.98
CA GLN A 65 -8.10 12.34 -39.97
C GLN A 65 -6.59 12.26 -40.27
N ALA A 66 -5.88 13.39 -40.25
CA ALA A 66 -4.42 13.44 -40.34
C ALA A 66 -3.70 12.97 -39.05
N GLY A 67 -4.43 12.52 -38.02
CA GLY A 67 -3.87 11.99 -36.78
C GLY A 67 -3.60 13.03 -35.68
N VAL A 68 -4.04 14.28 -35.84
CA VAL A 68 -3.83 15.33 -34.82
C VAL A 68 -4.68 15.06 -33.58
N SER A 69 -3.98 14.90 -32.45
CA SER A 69 -4.59 14.90 -31.13
C SER A 69 -4.87 16.33 -30.65
N TRP A 70 -6.03 16.53 -30.03
CA TRP A 70 -6.46 17.82 -29.48
C TRP A 70 -5.88 18.11 -28.08
N SER A 71 -5.05 17.22 -27.53
CA SER A 71 -4.08 17.54 -26.46
C SER A 71 -2.70 17.77 -27.08
N LEU A 72 -1.95 18.76 -26.60
CA LEU A 72 -0.96 19.47 -27.43
C LEU A 72 0.53 19.30 -27.04
N SER A 73 0.90 18.73 -25.89
CA SER A 73 2.33 18.62 -25.51
C SER A 73 2.71 17.33 -24.78
N ASP A 74 1.84 16.32 -24.74
CA ASP A 74 2.01 15.20 -23.80
C ASP A 74 3.25 14.35 -24.09
N ARG A 75 3.60 14.03 -25.35
CA ARG A 75 4.68 13.07 -25.63
C ARG A 75 6.06 13.59 -25.25
N ALA A 76 6.55 14.62 -25.95
CA ALA A 76 7.91 15.13 -25.76
C ALA A 76 8.08 15.82 -24.39
N ALA A 77 7.09 16.60 -23.93
CA ALA A 77 7.18 17.24 -22.62
C ALA A 77 7.12 16.20 -21.49
N GLY A 78 6.26 15.19 -21.61
CA GLY A 78 6.16 14.12 -20.63
C GLY A 78 7.41 13.25 -20.57
N LEU A 79 7.97 12.88 -21.71
CA LEU A 79 9.22 12.13 -21.77
C LEU A 79 10.39 12.94 -21.19
N ASN A 80 10.58 14.20 -21.60
CA ASN A 80 11.66 15.03 -21.08
C ASN A 80 11.53 15.28 -19.57
N ALA A 81 10.33 15.61 -19.10
CA ALA A 81 10.07 15.80 -17.68
C ALA A 81 10.29 14.50 -16.88
N TYR A 82 9.94 13.34 -17.45
CA TYR A 82 10.23 12.04 -16.82
C TYR A 82 11.74 11.76 -16.72
N LEU A 83 12.50 12.02 -17.79
CA LEU A 83 13.96 11.84 -17.80
C LEU A 83 14.66 12.78 -16.81
N GLN A 84 14.26 14.04 -16.74
CA GLN A 84 14.78 14.99 -15.74
C GLN A 84 14.44 14.56 -14.30
N PHE A 85 13.23 14.03 -14.08
CA PHE A 85 12.85 13.48 -12.78
C PHE A 85 13.72 12.29 -12.41
N MET A 86 13.97 11.38 -13.35
CA MET A 86 14.87 10.22 -13.16
C MET A 86 16.29 10.65 -12.81
N GLU A 87 16.82 11.68 -13.49
CA GLU A 87 18.15 12.23 -13.23
C GLU A 87 18.24 12.88 -11.84
N THR A 88 17.18 13.57 -11.41
CA THR A 88 17.16 14.29 -10.12
C THR A 88 16.95 13.37 -8.93
N GLU A 89 16.01 12.43 -9.04
CA GLU A 89 15.55 11.59 -7.92
C GLU A 89 16.18 10.19 -7.92
N GLY A 90 16.87 9.82 -9.01
CA GLY A 90 17.47 8.49 -9.19
C GLY A 90 16.43 7.36 -9.35
N HIS A 91 15.14 7.68 -9.51
CA HIS A 91 14.08 6.68 -9.66
C HIS A 91 12.86 7.17 -10.45
N GLY A 92 12.09 6.24 -11.02
CA GLY A 92 10.92 6.53 -11.87
C GLY A 92 9.58 6.70 -11.14
N ARG A 93 9.62 6.82 -9.81
CA ARG A 93 8.42 6.81 -8.94
C ARG A 93 7.80 8.19 -8.79
N VAL A 94 7.30 8.73 -9.90
CA VAL A 94 6.68 10.07 -9.93
C VAL A 94 5.37 10.10 -9.10
N PRO A 95 5.25 10.97 -8.09
CA PRO A 95 4.00 11.21 -7.36
C PRO A 95 2.90 11.76 -8.28
N HIS A 96 1.64 11.39 -8.04
CA HIS A 96 0.51 11.85 -8.89
C HIS A 96 0.30 13.38 -8.86
N THR A 97 0.73 14.05 -7.79
CA THR A 97 0.66 15.51 -7.63
C THR A 97 1.88 16.25 -8.18
N HIS A 98 2.89 15.53 -8.67
CA HIS A 98 4.13 16.17 -9.11
C HIS A 98 3.87 17.03 -10.34
N GLN A 99 4.27 18.29 -10.26
CA GLN A 99 4.26 19.26 -11.34
C GLN A 99 5.69 19.79 -11.50
N THR A 100 6.11 19.93 -12.75
CA THR A 100 7.39 20.57 -13.07
C THR A 100 7.32 22.08 -12.80
N PRO A 101 8.46 22.77 -12.68
CA PRO A 101 8.48 24.22 -12.43
C PRO A 101 7.75 25.07 -13.48
N ASP A 102 7.64 24.59 -14.71
CA ASP A 102 6.89 25.21 -15.81
C ASP A 102 5.40 24.84 -15.84
N GLY A 103 4.91 24.11 -14.83
CA GLY A 103 3.50 23.80 -14.62
C GLY A 103 3.00 22.53 -15.32
N PHE A 104 3.88 21.74 -15.93
CA PHE A 104 3.49 20.47 -16.55
C PHE A 104 3.18 19.42 -15.48
N SER A 105 1.99 18.83 -15.57
CA SER A 105 1.52 17.81 -14.62
C SER A 105 2.11 16.43 -14.92
N LEU A 106 3.42 16.27 -14.69
CA LEU A 106 4.14 15.02 -14.92
C LEU A 106 3.53 13.85 -14.12
N GLY A 107 3.06 14.08 -12.91
CA GLY A 107 2.38 13.06 -12.11
C GLY A 107 1.17 12.46 -12.82
N THR A 108 0.26 13.31 -13.31
CA THR A 108 -0.91 12.89 -14.10
C THR A 108 -0.49 12.21 -15.40
N TRP A 109 0.52 12.76 -16.08
CA TRP A 109 1.03 12.21 -17.32
C TRP A 109 1.56 10.79 -17.15
N VAL A 110 2.40 10.54 -16.14
CA VAL A 110 2.95 9.21 -15.83
C VAL A 110 1.83 8.22 -15.51
N GLN A 111 0.81 8.61 -14.74
CA GLN A 111 -0.31 7.71 -14.44
C GLN A 111 -1.14 7.37 -15.69
N SER A 112 -1.29 8.31 -16.62
CA SER A 112 -1.97 8.03 -17.89
C SER A 112 -1.22 6.99 -18.73
N ARG A 113 0.13 6.97 -18.70
CA ARG A 113 0.93 5.93 -19.37
C ARG A 113 0.70 4.56 -18.74
N ARG A 114 0.67 4.49 -17.41
CA ARG A 114 0.34 3.24 -16.69
C ARG A 114 -1.08 2.75 -16.95
N ALA A 115 -2.04 3.66 -17.10
CA ALA A 115 -3.41 3.28 -17.47
C ALA A 115 -3.48 2.70 -18.89
N GLN A 116 -2.65 3.18 -19.83
CA GLN A 116 -2.54 2.56 -21.16
C GLN A 116 -1.95 1.15 -21.09
N TRP A 117 -0.91 0.96 -20.26
CA TRP A 117 -0.32 -0.36 -20.03
C TRP A 117 -1.33 -1.39 -19.51
N VAL A 118 -2.12 -1.03 -18.49
CA VAL A 118 -3.13 -1.93 -17.92
C VAL A 118 -4.18 -2.36 -18.94
N ARG A 119 -4.46 -1.54 -19.96
CA ARG A 119 -5.43 -1.87 -21.02
C ARG A 119 -4.83 -2.79 -22.08
N ASP A 120 -3.64 -2.46 -22.56
CA ASP A 120 -2.94 -3.23 -23.59
C ASP A 120 -1.43 -2.97 -23.50
N PRO A 121 -0.67 -3.89 -22.88
CA PRO A 121 0.79 -3.77 -22.77
C PRO A 121 1.51 -3.75 -24.12
N ALA A 122 1.05 -4.55 -25.10
CA ALA A 122 1.70 -4.64 -26.41
C ALA A 122 1.56 -3.33 -27.19
N HIS A 123 0.37 -2.73 -27.12
CA HIS A 123 0.13 -1.41 -27.69
C HIS A 123 0.89 -0.31 -26.95
N ALA A 124 0.94 -0.35 -25.61
CA ALA A 124 1.68 0.63 -24.82
C ALA A 124 3.18 0.64 -25.14
N ARG A 125 3.83 -0.54 -25.27
CA ARG A 125 5.23 -0.64 -25.71
C ARG A 125 5.45 -0.06 -27.10
N ARG A 126 4.56 -0.38 -28.04
CA ARG A 126 4.63 0.16 -29.40
C ARG A 126 4.49 1.68 -29.42
N LEU A 127 3.63 2.23 -28.55
CA LEU A 127 3.43 3.66 -28.46
C LEU A 127 4.58 4.40 -27.76
N TRP A 128 5.30 3.78 -26.83
CA TRP A 128 6.30 4.45 -25.99
C TRP A 128 7.64 3.70 -25.90
N PRO A 129 8.29 3.40 -27.03
CA PRO A 129 9.57 2.69 -27.02
C PRO A 129 10.66 3.44 -26.23
N GLU A 130 10.63 4.76 -26.21
CA GLU A 130 11.59 5.60 -25.48
C GLU A 130 11.44 5.48 -23.96
N LEU A 131 10.23 5.20 -23.48
CA LEU A 131 10.00 4.93 -22.06
C LEU A 131 10.54 3.55 -21.67
N ASP A 132 10.37 2.55 -22.53
CA ASP A 132 10.98 1.22 -22.32
C ASP A 132 12.51 1.32 -22.25
N GLU A 133 13.12 2.04 -23.19
CA GLU A 133 14.57 2.27 -23.23
C GLU A 133 15.07 3.05 -21.99
N ALA A 134 14.29 4.03 -21.52
CA ALA A 134 14.58 4.80 -20.32
C ALA A 134 14.33 4.03 -18.99
N GLY A 135 13.96 2.74 -19.05
CA GLY A 135 13.69 1.94 -17.86
C GLY A 135 12.40 2.33 -17.13
N PHE A 136 11.39 2.82 -17.85
CA PHE A 136 10.13 3.26 -17.27
C PHE A 136 9.42 2.12 -16.55
N THR A 137 9.15 2.31 -15.26
CA THR A 137 8.39 1.34 -14.47
C THR A 137 6.90 1.44 -14.79
N TRP A 138 6.45 0.64 -15.76
CA TRP A 138 5.04 0.50 -16.14
C TRP A 138 4.17 0.01 -14.97
N GLU A 139 4.71 -0.90 -14.17
CA GLU A 139 4.04 -1.46 -13.00
C GLU A 139 4.71 -0.99 -11.70
N ILE A 140 4.31 0.19 -11.18
CA ILE A 140 4.82 0.65 -9.87
C ILE A 140 4.28 -0.18 -8.71
N ARG A 141 3.12 -0.82 -8.89
CA ARG A 141 2.51 -1.67 -7.89
C ARG A 141 2.19 -2.97 -8.60
N ASN A 142 3.08 -3.96 -8.49
CA ASN A 142 2.58 -5.32 -8.52
C ASN A 142 1.66 -5.45 -7.29
N ARG A 143 0.37 -5.21 -7.51
CA ARG A 143 -0.64 -5.19 -6.45
C ARG A 143 -0.75 -6.55 -5.80
N ASP A 144 -0.46 -7.60 -6.56
CA ASP A 144 -0.46 -8.97 -6.08
C ASP A 144 0.79 -9.25 -5.27
N GLU A 145 1.97 -8.80 -5.68
CA GLU A 145 3.17 -8.90 -4.83
C GLU A 145 3.02 -8.11 -3.53
N GLN A 146 2.55 -6.85 -3.57
CA GLN A 146 2.27 -6.08 -2.35
C GLN A 146 1.16 -6.70 -1.48
N TRP A 147 0.25 -7.44 -2.09
CA TRP A 147 -0.76 -8.22 -1.38
C TRP A 147 -0.12 -9.39 -0.65
N HIS A 148 0.66 -10.22 -1.35
CA HIS A 148 1.38 -11.35 -0.77
C HIS A 148 2.33 -10.91 0.34
N THR A 149 3.15 -9.87 0.11
CA THR A 149 4.04 -9.29 1.14
C THR A 149 3.26 -8.80 2.35
N GLY A 150 2.10 -8.16 2.15
CA GLY A 150 1.27 -7.68 3.25
C GLY A 150 0.62 -8.81 4.06
N ILE A 151 0.18 -9.88 3.38
CA ILE A 151 -0.36 -11.09 4.01
C ILE A 151 0.70 -11.78 4.88
N GLU A 152 1.89 -12.03 4.32
CA GLU A 152 3.00 -12.65 5.06
C GLU A 152 3.45 -11.78 6.24
N ALA A 153 3.59 -10.47 6.04
CA ALA A 153 3.92 -9.54 7.11
C ALA A 153 2.85 -9.53 8.23
N LEU A 154 1.56 -9.62 7.88
CA LEU A 154 0.48 -9.69 8.87
C LEU A 154 0.47 -11.03 9.63
N ARG A 155 0.75 -12.14 8.94
CA ARG A 155 0.92 -13.47 9.56
C ARG A 155 2.05 -13.45 10.59
N LEU A 156 3.21 -12.93 10.21
CA LEU A 156 4.36 -12.77 11.09
C LEU A 156 4.03 -11.85 12.28
N TYR A 157 3.38 -10.71 12.02
CA TYR A 157 2.94 -9.81 13.09
C TYR A 157 2.03 -10.52 14.09
N ARG A 158 1.02 -11.26 13.61
CA ARG A 158 0.10 -12.01 14.48
C ARG A 158 0.81 -13.10 15.26
N ARG A 159 1.73 -13.85 14.63
CA ARG A 159 2.54 -14.86 15.31
C ARG A 159 3.33 -14.24 16.47
N ASP A 160 3.93 -13.08 16.24
CA ASP A 160 4.82 -12.44 17.20
C ASP A 160 4.09 -11.69 18.32
N ARG A 161 2.91 -11.11 18.03
CA ARG A 161 2.14 -10.24 18.93
C ARG A 161 0.88 -10.88 19.50
N GLY A 162 0.37 -11.94 18.88
CA GLY A 162 -0.83 -12.67 19.27
C GLY A 162 -2.14 -12.15 18.67
N ASP A 163 -2.12 -10.99 17.97
CA ASP A 163 -3.29 -10.37 17.34
C ASP A 163 -2.93 -9.65 16.02
N ALA A 164 -3.95 -9.22 15.28
CA ALA A 164 -3.83 -8.42 14.06
C ALA A 164 -4.04 -6.90 14.32
N LEU A 165 -3.85 -6.42 15.55
CA LEU A 165 -3.95 -5.00 15.90
C LEU A 165 -2.63 -4.28 15.58
N VAL A 166 -2.37 -4.12 14.28
CA VAL A 166 -1.18 -3.42 13.80
C VAL A 166 -1.33 -1.90 14.01
N PRO A 167 -0.42 -1.22 14.75
CA PRO A 167 -0.38 0.24 14.83
C PRO A 167 -0.14 0.86 13.46
N HIS A 168 -0.80 1.99 13.14
CA HIS A 168 -0.65 2.69 11.86
C HIS A 168 0.82 3.00 11.48
N TRP A 169 1.67 3.29 12.47
CA TRP A 169 3.09 3.61 12.27
C TRP A 169 4.00 2.38 12.10
N TYR A 170 3.50 1.16 12.32
CA TYR A 170 4.32 -0.04 12.34
C TYR A 170 4.86 -0.38 10.94
N ARG A 171 6.16 -0.70 10.89
CA ARG A 171 6.90 -1.20 9.73
C ARG A 171 7.57 -2.53 10.08
N THR A 172 7.67 -3.43 9.09
CA THR A 172 8.46 -4.67 9.24
C THR A 172 9.97 -4.37 9.27
N ALA A 173 10.78 -5.38 9.55
CA ALA A 173 12.24 -5.26 9.51
C ALA A 173 12.75 -4.83 8.12
N GLU A 174 12.08 -5.29 7.06
CA GLU A 174 12.32 -4.96 5.65
C GLU A 174 11.68 -3.61 5.26
N SER A 175 11.33 -2.78 6.24
CA SER A 175 10.70 -1.46 6.06
C SER A 175 9.33 -1.47 5.38
N PHE A 176 8.67 -2.62 5.24
CA PHE A 176 7.31 -2.70 4.67
C PHE A 176 6.30 -2.00 5.60
N PRO A 177 5.50 -1.03 5.11
CA PRO A 177 4.60 -0.24 5.94
C PRO A 177 3.30 -0.99 6.28
N LEU A 178 3.41 -2.07 7.06
CA LEU A 178 2.30 -2.96 7.39
C LEU A 178 1.13 -2.22 8.06
N GLY A 179 1.38 -1.27 8.97
CA GLY A 179 0.30 -0.49 9.61
C GLY A 179 -0.58 0.26 8.60
N LYS A 180 0.04 0.99 7.68
CA LYS A 180 -0.66 1.70 6.59
C LYS A 180 -1.34 0.75 5.62
N TRP A 181 -0.71 -0.39 5.34
CA TRP A 181 -1.29 -1.42 4.45
C TRP A 181 -2.58 -1.99 5.06
N VAL A 182 -2.56 -2.38 6.34
CA VAL A 182 -3.74 -2.88 7.07
C VAL A 182 -4.85 -1.84 7.10
N ASP A 183 -4.54 -0.58 7.39
CA ASP A 183 -5.54 0.50 7.39
C ASP A 183 -6.17 0.72 6.01
N SER A 184 -5.38 0.59 4.94
CA SER A 184 -5.90 0.66 3.57
C SER A 184 -6.89 -0.49 3.30
N ARG A 185 -6.61 -1.71 3.78
CA ARG A 185 -7.56 -2.84 3.65
C ARG A 185 -8.86 -2.60 4.40
N ARG A 186 -8.82 -2.00 5.60
CA ARG A 186 -10.02 -1.59 6.34
C ARG A 186 -10.86 -0.57 5.57
N VAL A 187 -10.22 0.36 4.86
CA VAL A 187 -10.90 1.32 4.00
C VAL A 187 -11.53 0.63 2.79
N ASP A 188 -10.77 -0.23 2.09
CA ASP A 188 -11.25 -0.95 0.91
C ASP A 188 -12.46 -1.85 1.25
N TYR A 189 -12.43 -2.54 2.39
CA TYR A 189 -13.53 -3.36 2.89
C TYR A 189 -14.80 -2.53 3.14
N ARG A 190 -14.68 -1.40 3.86
CA ARG A 190 -15.83 -0.50 4.11
C ARG A 190 -16.41 0.11 2.85
N ARG A 191 -15.61 0.25 1.80
CA ARG A 191 -16.05 0.75 0.48
C ARG A 191 -16.62 -0.36 -0.41
N GLY A 192 -16.57 -1.62 0.01
CA GLY A 192 -16.99 -2.76 -0.81
C GLY A 192 -16.10 -3.01 -2.03
N THR A 193 -14.86 -2.50 -2.03
CA THR A 193 -13.94 -2.63 -3.17
C THR A 193 -12.94 -3.77 -3.04
N LEU A 194 -13.00 -4.54 -1.95
CA LEU A 194 -12.16 -5.70 -1.72
C LEU A 194 -12.87 -6.97 -2.23
N SER A 195 -12.17 -7.80 -3.00
CA SER A 195 -12.75 -9.06 -3.50
C SER A 195 -12.99 -10.06 -2.37
N GLN A 196 -13.92 -11.00 -2.59
CA GLN A 196 -14.28 -12.00 -1.58
C GLN A 196 -13.09 -12.87 -1.16
N ASP A 197 -12.25 -13.30 -2.11
CA ASP A 197 -11.06 -14.11 -1.81
C ASP A 197 -10.05 -13.38 -0.92
N ARG A 198 -9.94 -12.06 -1.13
CA ARG A 198 -9.05 -11.18 -0.35
C ARG A 198 -9.59 -10.95 1.06
N ILE A 199 -10.91 -10.89 1.21
CA ILE A 199 -11.56 -10.85 2.53
C ILE A 199 -11.30 -12.16 3.27
N ALA A 200 -11.58 -13.30 2.64
CA ALA A 200 -11.37 -14.63 3.23
C ALA A 200 -9.91 -14.84 3.69
N SER A 201 -8.95 -14.44 2.87
CA SER A 201 -7.51 -14.53 3.21
C SER A 201 -7.13 -13.70 4.44
N LEU A 202 -7.75 -12.53 4.63
CA LEU A 202 -7.51 -11.66 5.79
C LEU A 202 -8.25 -12.16 7.03
N ASP A 203 -9.45 -12.70 6.86
CA ASP A 203 -10.25 -13.29 7.95
C ASP A 203 -9.55 -14.53 8.55
N ASP A 204 -8.93 -15.37 7.72
CA ASP A 204 -8.09 -16.50 8.16
C ASP A 204 -6.96 -16.04 9.11
N ILE A 205 -6.37 -14.88 8.80
CA ILE A 205 -5.31 -14.24 9.61
C ILE A 205 -5.92 -13.50 10.81
N GLY A 206 -7.24 -13.43 10.98
CA GLY A 206 -7.88 -12.79 12.12
C GLY A 206 -7.94 -11.27 12.01
N MET A 207 -8.09 -10.75 10.80
CA MET A 207 -8.21 -9.32 10.51
C MET A 207 -9.31 -8.63 11.33
N ILE A 208 -8.97 -7.48 11.91
CA ILE A 208 -9.93 -6.63 12.63
C ILE A 208 -10.31 -5.46 11.73
N TRP A 209 -11.52 -5.53 11.16
CA TRP A 209 -12.03 -4.57 10.17
C TRP A 209 -12.44 -3.21 10.77
N PHE A 210 -12.92 -3.19 12.02
CA PHE A 210 -13.46 -2.01 12.67
C PHE A 210 -12.72 -1.70 13.98
N LEU A 211 -12.03 -0.55 14.05
CA LEU A 211 -11.29 -0.09 15.23
C LEU A 211 -12.11 0.80 16.18
N ARG A 212 -13.18 1.44 15.66
CA ARG A 212 -13.99 2.45 16.38
C ARG A 212 -15.50 2.25 16.21
N SER A 213 -15.97 1.04 15.94
CA SER A 213 -17.31 0.73 16.45
C SER A 213 -17.13 0.68 17.97
N THR A 214 -17.96 1.36 18.77
CA THR A 214 -18.03 1.02 20.20
C THR A 214 -18.19 -0.49 20.22
N PRO A 215 -17.17 -1.25 20.65
CA PRO A 215 -17.31 -2.68 20.67
C PRO A 215 -18.49 -2.90 21.59
N ASP A 216 -19.48 -3.64 21.14
CA ASP A 216 -20.39 -4.24 22.09
C ASP A 216 -19.46 -4.89 23.15
N PRO A 217 -19.51 -4.42 24.41
CA PRO A 217 -18.58 -4.88 25.44
C PRO A 217 -18.60 -6.41 25.52
N THR A 218 -19.73 -7.03 25.14
CA THR A 218 -19.88 -8.48 25.05
C THR A 218 -19.02 -9.10 23.95
N THR A 219 -18.94 -8.53 22.74
CA THR A 219 -18.12 -9.11 21.64
C THR A 219 -16.63 -8.90 21.83
N ARG A 220 -16.18 -7.78 22.42
CA ARG A 220 -14.76 -7.63 22.79
C ARG A 220 -14.38 -8.64 23.86
N ARG A 221 -15.18 -8.74 24.92
CA ARG A 221 -14.98 -9.69 26.00
C ARG A 221 -15.01 -11.14 25.50
N ALA A 222 -15.97 -11.49 24.64
CA ALA A 222 -16.07 -12.82 24.03
C ALA A 222 -14.83 -13.18 23.19
N ARG A 223 -14.28 -12.25 22.41
CA ARG A 223 -13.03 -12.48 21.66
C ARG A 223 -11.82 -12.65 22.59
N GLU A 224 -11.72 -11.83 23.64
CA GLU A 224 -10.67 -11.95 24.64
C GLU A 224 -10.78 -13.26 25.45
N GLU A 225 -11.99 -13.73 25.71
CA GLU A 225 -12.28 -15.02 26.36
C GLU A 225 -11.93 -16.19 25.44
N ALA A 226 -12.33 -16.14 24.16
CA ALA A 226 -11.97 -17.16 23.17
C ALA A 226 -10.45 -17.25 22.95
N HIS A 227 -9.76 -16.11 22.85
CA HIS A 227 -8.29 -16.08 22.74
C HIS A 227 -7.61 -16.64 23.99
N PHE A 228 -8.08 -16.25 25.18
CA PHE A 228 -7.57 -16.80 26.43
C PHE A 228 -7.74 -18.32 26.50
N ALA A 229 -8.93 -18.84 26.15
CA ALA A 229 -9.21 -20.26 26.12
C ALA A 229 -8.29 -21.01 25.14
N ALA A 230 -8.11 -20.48 23.93
CA ALA A 230 -7.23 -21.07 22.93
C ALA A 230 -5.77 -21.13 23.42
N MET A 231 -5.25 -20.04 23.99
CA MET A 231 -3.88 -20.00 24.51
C MET A 231 -3.69 -20.88 25.74
N LEU A 232 -4.70 -21.00 26.60
CA LEU A 232 -4.69 -21.91 27.75
C LEU A 232 -4.64 -23.37 27.28
N THR A 233 -5.45 -23.74 26.29
CA THR A 233 -5.44 -25.09 25.70
C THR A 233 -4.08 -25.41 25.09
N ARG A 234 -3.52 -24.50 24.28
CA ARG A 234 -2.18 -24.66 23.68
C ARG A 234 -1.10 -24.85 24.76
N THR A 235 -1.11 -23.99 25.78
CA THR A 235 -0.15 -24.07 26.89
C THR A 235 -0.31 -25.37 27.69
N ARG A 236 -1.54 -25.85 27.88
CA ARG A 236 -1.81 -27.12 28.57
C ARG A 236 -1.32 -28.32 27.75
N LEU A 237 -1.57 -28.34 26.44
CA LEU A 237 -1.10 -29.40 25.54
C LEU A 237 0.43 -29.44 25.52
N TRP A 238 1.07 -28.28 25.40
CA TRP A 238 2.52 -28.18 25.51
C TRP A 238 3.02 -28.66 26.87
N SER A 239 2.37 -28.26 27.97
CA SER A 239 2.78 -28.70 29.32
C SER A 239 2.65 -30.22 29.47
N ALA A 240 1.59 -30.82 28.93
CA ALA A 240 1.39 -32.27 28.94
C ALA A 240 2.46 -33.04 28.15
N SER A 241 2.98 -32.47 27.05
CA SER A 241 4.09 -33.06 26.29
C SER A 241 5.48 -32.84 26.91
N HIS A 242 5.56 -32.03 27.97
CA HIS A 242 6.81 -31.68 28.68
C HIS A 242 6.72 -32.03 30.17
N ASP A 243 6.12 -33.18 30.51
CA ASP A 243 6.02 -33.70 31.88
C ASP A 243 5.43 -32.71 32.90
N GLY A 244 4.50 -31.87 32.46
CA GLY A 244 3.86 -30.85 33.29
C GLY A 244 4.68 -29.57 33.47
N ALA A 245 5.86 -29.46 32.84
CA ALA A 245 6.65 -28.24 32.85
C ALA A 245 5.89 -27.05 32.22
N LEU A 246 6.33 -25.83 32.55
CA LEU A 246 5.76 -24.61 31.98
C LEU A 246 6.68 -23.98 30.96
N PRO A 247 6.13 -23.41 29.87
CA PRO A 247 6.95 -22.79 28.84
C PRO A 247 7.68 -21.55 29.37
N HIS A 248 8.99 -21.49 29.13
CA HIS A 248 9.79 -20.29 29.35
C HIS A 248 9.46 -19.21 28.31
N ALA A 249 9.86 -17.97 28.55
CA ALA A 249 9.44 -16.80 27.74
C ALA A 249 9.73 -16.89 26.23
N ARG A 250 10.65 -17.76 25.79
CA ARG A 250 11.00 -17.96 24.38
C ARG A 250 10.34 -19.19 23.74
N GLU A 251 9.64 -20.01 24.52
CA GLU A 251 9.03 -21.24 24.03
C GLU A 251 7.83 -20.98 23.12
N LEU A 252 7.78 -21.78 22.06
CA LEU A 252 6.73 -21.83 21.07
C LEU A 252 6.04 -23.21 21.14
N ASP A 253 4.78 -23.30 20.72
CA ASP A 253 4.13 -24.58 20.47
C ASP A 253 4.44 -25.12 19.06
N GLU A 254 3.83 -26.27 18.72
CA GLU A 254 3.97 -26.94 17.42
C GLU A 254 3.54 -26.07 16.22
N ASP A 255 2.64 -25.11 16.44
CA ASP A 255 2.18 -24.15 15.43
C ASP A 255 3.01 -22.86 15.45
N THR A 256 4.16 -22.85 16.12
CA THR A 256 5.05 -21.68 16.28
C THR A 256 4.45 -20.50 17.06
N ILE A 257 3.42 -20.74 17.88
CA ILE A 257 2.77 -19.72 18.69
C ILE A 257 3.54 -19.51 20.00
N ALA A 258 3.81 -18.25 20.36
CA ALA A 258 4.62 -17.87 21.54
C ALA A 258 3.89 -18.03 22.89
N ILE A 259 3.56 -19.27 23.25
CA ILE A 259 2.91 -19.65 24.52
C ILE A 259 3.69 -19.17 25.75
N GLY A 260 5.02 -19.14 25.69
CA GLY A 260 5.88 -18.67 26.78
C GLY A 260 5.71 -17.19 27.11
N ARG A 261 5.61 -16.34 26.08
CA ARG A 261 5.36 -14.90 26.24
C ARG A 261 3.96 -14.64 26.78
N TRP A 262 2.97 -15.39 26.27
CA TRP A 262 1.60 -15.29 26.75
C TRP A 262 1.49 -15.66 28.22
N LEU A 263 2.14 -16.74 28.64
CA LEU A 263 2.19 -17.18 30.03
C LEU A 263 2.90 -16.13 30.91
N GLY A 264 4.00 -15.56 30.44
CA GLY A 264 4.69 -14.43 31.09
C GLY A 264 3.79 -13.20 31.26
N ARG A 265 2.95 -12.89 30.27
CA ARG A 265 1.95 -11.80 30.35
C ARG A 265 0.91 -12.09 31.43
N GLN A 266 0.40 -13.32 31.54
CA GLN A 266 -0.52 -13.70 32.62
C GLN A 266 0.12 -13.49 34.01
N ARG A 267 1.43 -13.74 34.16
CA ARG A 267 2.15 -13.55 35.44
C ARG A 267 2.29 -12.07 35.77
N HIS A 268 2.53 -11.24 34.76
CA HIS A 268 2.54 -9.80 34.93
C HIS A 268 1.17 -9.28 35.38
N LEU A 269 0.08 -9.71 34.73
CA LEU A 269 -1.29 -9.32 35.12
C LEU A 269 -1.65 -9.76 36.54
N LEU A 270 -1.17 -10.94 36.97
CA LEU A 270 -1.32 -11.39 38.36
C LEU A 270 -0.59 -10.44 39.32
N ARG A 271 0.67 -10.12 39.05
CA ARG A 271 1.49 -9.21 39.90
C ARG A 271 0.92 -7.80 39.98
N THR A 272 0.29 -7.31 38.92
CA THR A 272 -0.32 -5.97 38.89
C THR A 272 -1.76 -5.94 39.41
N GLY A 273 -2.31 -7.09 39.83
CA GLY A 273 -3.69 -7.18 40.33
C GLY A 273 -4.78 -7.00 39.26
N THR A 274 -4.43 -7.14 37.98
CA THR A 274 -5.34 -6.91 36.84
C THR A 274 -5.85 -8.21 36.20
N LEU A 275 -5.36 -9.37 36.65
CA LEU A 275 -5.86 -10.67 36.22
C LEU A 275 -7.20 -10.98 36.90
N SER A 276 -8.23 -11.29 36.11
CA SER A 276 -9.55 -11.60 36.67
C SER A 276 -9.53 -12.90 37.52
N PRO A 277 -10.36 -12.98 38.59
CA PRO A 277 -10.44 -14.18 39.42
C PRO A 277 -10.76 -15.46 38.63
N THR A 278 -11.66 -15.37 37.66
CA THR A 278 -12.02 -16.49 36.77
C THR A 278 -10.82 -16.99 35.96
N ARG A 279 -10.03 -16.08 35.36
CA ARG A 279 -8.84 -16.47 34.59
C ARG A 279 -7.76 -17.08 35.49
N ARG A 280 -7.58 -16.52 36.69
CA ARG A 280 -6.67 -17.10 37.71
C ARG A 280 -7.07 -18.52 38.07
N GLN A 281 -8.36 -18.76 38.30
CA GLN A 281 -8.88 -20.10 38.59
C GLN A 281 -8.66 -21.06 37.41
N GLN A 282 -8.96 -20.63 36.18
CA GLN A 282 -8.74 -21.43 34.97
C GLN A 282 -7.26 -21.80 34.79
N LEU A 283 -6.33 -20.86 35.04
CA LEU A 283 -4.89 -21.12 34.99
C LEU A 283 -4.45 -22.10 36.07
N ASN A 284 -4.89 -21.93 37.32
CA ASN A 284 -4.57 -22.84 38.42
C ASN A 284 -5.07 -24.27 38.16
N ILE A 285 -6.26 -24.43 37.57
CA ILE A 285 -6.83 -25.75 37.24
C ILE A 285 -6.09 -26.38 36.07
N ALA A 286 -5.84 -25.62 35.00
CA ALA A 286 -5.31 -26.17 33.77
C ALA A 286 -3.78 -26.35 33.79
N LEU A 287 -3.06 -25.63 34.65
CA LEU A 287 -1.60 -25.62 34.72
C LEU A 287 -1.15 -25.76 36.20
N PRO A 288 -0.98 -26.97 36.75
CA PRO A 288 -0.68 -27.17 38.17
C PRO A 288 0.59 -26.46 38.68
N LEU A 289 1.63 -26.38 37.84
CA LEU A 289 2.90 -25.70 38.15
C LEU A 289 2.86 -24.18 37.96
N TRP A 290 1.71 -23.62 37.57
CA TRP A 290 1.49 -22.18 37.44
C TRP A 290 1.48 -21.46 38.78
N THR A 291 1.15 -22.20 39.84
CA THR A 291 0.73 -21.66 41.14
C THR A 291 1.75 -20.69 41.75
N ASP A 292 1.20 -19.59 42.26
CA ASP A 292 1.87 -18.44 42.88
C ASP A 292 2.94 -18.85 43.92
N PRO A 293 4.19 -18.39 43.82
CA PRO A 293 5.23 -18.64 44.82
C PRO A 293 4.83 -18.21 46.25
N GLN A 294 3.86 -17.29 46.41
CA GLN A 294 3.44 -16.78 47.72
C GLN A 294 2.48 -17.70 48.50
N MET A 295 2.01 -18.82 47.94
CA MET A 295 1.19 -19.80 48.68
C MET A 295 1.99 -20.88 49.42
N THR A 296 3.33 -20.81 49.41
CA THR A 296 4.19 -21.81 50.08
C THR A 296 4.60 -21.44 51.51
N VAL A 297 4.14 -20.30 52.07
CA VAL A 297 4.50 -19.89 53.44
C VAL A 297 3.25 -19.65 54.31
N THR A 298 2.63 -20.75 54.73
CA THR A 298 1.90 -20.79 56.01
C THR A 298 2.26 -22.11 56.69
N SER A 299 3.42 -22.12 57.34
CA SER A 299 3.70 -23.03 58.45
C SER A 299 3.73 -22.16 59.72
N PRO A 300 2.87 -22.42 60.71
CA PRO A 300 2.78 -21.59 61.91
C PRO A 300 3.78 -22.13 62.93
N ASP A 301 5.04 -21.68 62.86
CA ASP A 301 5.94 -21.60 64.02
C ASP A 301 7.31 -21.09 63.55
N GLY A 302 7.59 -19.83 63.86
CA GLY A 302 8.88 -19.21 63.62
C GLY A 302 8.98 -17.91 64.43
N PRO A 303 10.05 -17.69 65.21
CA PRO A 303 10.08 -16.66 66.24
C PRO A 303 10.08 -15.25 65.64
N PRO A 304 9.65 -14.22 66.39
CA PRO A 304 9.41 -12.89 65.83
C PRO A 304 10.71 -12.25 65.34
N ARG A 305 10.66 -11.73 64.11
CA ARG A 305 11.75 -10.99 63.46
C ARG A 305 12.01 -9.67 64.20
N LYS A 306 13.26 -9.41 64.57
CA LYS A 306 13.71 -8.14 65.18
C LYS A 306 13.46 -6.95 64.23
N GLN A 307 12.92 -5.87 64.79
CA GLN A 307 12.75 -4.58 64.09
C GLN A 307 14.13 -3.94 63.79
N PRO A 308 14.31 -3.28 62.64
CA PRO A 308 15.55 -2.58 62.33
C PRO A 308 15.63 -1.28 63.13
N THR A 309 16.71 -1.15 63.90
CA THR A 309 17.13 0.08 64.58
C THR A 309 17.39 1.19 63.57
N ALA A 310 16.67 2.29 63.71
CA ALA A 310 17.00 3.56 63.06
C ALA A 310 18.11 4.26 63.84
N CYS A 311 19.12 4.76 63.13
CA CYS A 311 19.94 5.89 63.57
C CYS A 311 20.52 6.62 62.34
N PRO A 312 20.80 7.92 62.48
CA PRO A 312 20.59 8.95 61.48
C PRO A 312 21.67 9.08 60.40
#